data_AF-A0A848UWI6-F1
#
_entry.id   AF-A0A848UWI6-F1
#
_cell.length_a   1.000
_cell.length_b   1.000
_cell.length_c   1.000
_cell.angle_alpha   90.00
_cell.angle_beta   90.00
_cell.angle_gamma   90.00
#
_symmetry.space_group_name_H-M   'P 1'
#
loop_
_entity.id
_entity.type
_entity.pdbx_description
1 polymer ?
#
loop_
_entity_poly.entity_id
_entity_poly.type
_entity_poly.pdbx_seq_one_letter_code
_entity_poly.pdbx_strand_id
1 'polypeptide(L)'
;MEIQSIKQRFGIVGNSQKLHRAIDVARQVAPTEISVLIIGESGTGKEVMPKIIHQLSSRKHGEYIAVNCGAIPEGTIDSELFGHE
;
A
#
# COMPACT_ATOMS: atom_id res chain seq x y z
N MET A 1 7.08 2.39 16.49
CA MET A 1 8.08 2.07 15.46
C MET A 1 8.53 3.39 14.85
N GLU A 2 9.84 3.66 14.84
CA GLU A 2 10.38 4.90 14.27
C GLU A 2 10.35 4.87 12.74
N ILE A 3 10.20 6.03 12.09
CA ILE A 3 10.15 6.16 10.63
C ILE A 3 11.36 5.48 9.97
N GLN A 4 12.55 5.60 10.56
CA GLN A 4 13.77 5.00 10.03
C GLN A 4 13.70 3.47 9.95
N SER A 5 13.12 2.82 10.96
CA SER A 5 12.94 1.37 10.96
C SER A 5 11.90 0.90 9.93
N ILE A 6 10.84 1.69 9.69
CA ILE A 6 9.89 1.42 8.60
C ILE A 6 10.62 1.52 7.25
N LYS A 7 11.38 2.60 7.03
CA LYS A 7 12.13 2.80 5.78
C LYS A 7 13.07 1.62 5.48
N GLN A 8 13.86 1.18 6.47
CA GLN A 8 14.73 0.02 6.32
C GLN A 8 13.96 -1.27 6.01
N ARG A 9 12.88 -1.54 6.74
CA ARG A 9 12.07 -2.74 6.55
C ARG A 9 11.44 -2.85 5.16
N PHE A 10 11.06 -1.72 4.57
CA PHE A 10 10.39 -1.67 3.26
C PHE A 10 11.30 -1.20 2.12
N GLY A 11 12.62 -1.09 2.35
CA GLY A 11 13.58 -0.67 1.33
C GLY A 11 13.37 0.75 0.80
N ILE A 12 12.79 1.64 1.61
CA ILE A 12 12.51 3.02 1.20
C ILE A 12 13.77 3.87 1.37
N VAL A 13 14.23 4.43 0.26
CA VAL A 13 15.36 5.37 0.22
C VAL A 13 14.83 6.79 0.03
N GLY A 14 15.40 7.75 0.76
CA GLY A 14 15.03 9.17 0.69
C GLY A 14 14.94 9.80 2.08
N ASN A 15 15.07 11.13 2.15
CA ASN A 15 15.06 11.87 3.42
C ASN A 15 14.15 13.11 3.38
N SER A 16 13.21 13.16 2.43
CA SER A 16 12.32 14.30 2.31
C SER A 16 11.28 14.30 3.44
N GLN A 17 10.97 15.50 3.96
CA GLN A 17 9.96 15.64 5.01
C GLN A 17 8.57 15.20 4.52
N LYS A 18 8.27 15.38 3.22
CA LYS A 18 7.02 14.90 2.59
C LYS A 18 6.91 13.37 2.62
N LEU A 19 8.01 12.66 2.34
CA LEU A 19 8.04 11.19 2.44
C LEU A 19 7.83 10.73 3.87
N HIS A 20 8.52 11.35 4.84
CA HIS A 20 8.34 11.03 6.26
C HIS A 20 6.88 11.23 6.69
N ARG A 21 6.26 12.34 6.29
CA ARG A 21 4.84 12.60 6.54
C ARG A 21 3.93 11.54 5.92
N ALA A 22 4.20 11.10 4.69
CA ALA A 22 3.40 10.06 4.04
C ALA A 22 3.49 8.71 4.80
N ILE A 23 4.69 8.34 5.26
CA ILE A 23 4.92 7.14 6.09
C ILE A 23 4.20 7.26 7.44
N ASP A 24 4.24 8.43 8.07
CA ASP A 24 3.52 8.66 9.33
C ASP A 24 2.01 8.55 9.16
N VAL A 25 1.45 9.10 8.09
CA VAL A 25 0.02 8.96 7.77
C VAL A 25 -0.33 7.49 7.57
N ALA A 26 0.48 6.74 6.81
CA ALA A 26 0.29 5.31 6.62
C ALA A 26 0.33 4.53 7.96
N ARG A 27 1.27 4.88 8.85
CA ARG A 27 1.36 4.29 10.19
C ARG A 27 0.14 4.60 11.06
N GLN A 28 -0.42 5.82 10.95
CA GLN A 28 -1.59 6.23 11.73
C GLN A 28 -2.88 5.57 11.27
N VAL A 29 -3.05 5.35 9.96
CA VAL A 29 -4.26 4.72 9.42
C VAL A 29 -4.21 3.20 9.50
N ALA A 30 -3.02 2.59 9.53
CA ALA A 30 -2.83 1.14 9.59
C ALA A 30 -3.69 0.38 10.63
N PRO A 31 -3.83 0.82 11.90
CA PRO A 31 -4.64 0.10 12.88
C PRO A 31 -6.17 0.26 12.69
N THR A 32 -6.61 1.02 11.69
CA THR A 32 -8.04 1.28 11.44
C THR A 32 -8.59 0.38 10.33
N GLU A 33 -9.92 0.23 10.29
CA GLU A 33 -10.62 -0.61 9.31
C GLU A 33 -11.13 0.20 8.09
N ILE A 34 -10.66 1.45 7.92
CA ILE A 34 -11.15 2.34 6.87
C ILE A 34 -10.45 2.08 5.53
N SER A 35 -11.13 2.39 4.43
CA SER A 35 -10.52 2.38 3.09
C SER A 35 -9.51 3.52 2.95
N VAL A 36 -8.33 3.21 2.37
CA VAL A 36 -7.25 4.18 2.16
C VAL A 36 -7.01 4.40 0.67
N LEU A 37 -7.04 5.66 0.22
CA LEU A 37 -6.70 6.05 -1.13
C LEU A 37 -5.27 6.61 -1.17
N ILE A 38 -4.43 6.04 -2.04
CA ILE A 38 -3.04 6.46 -2.22
C ILE A 38 -2.88 7.14 -3.58
N ILE A 39 -2.49 8.41 -3.56
CA ILE A 39 -2.37 9.26 -4.75
C ILE A 39 -0.91 9.64 -4.97
N GLY A 40 -0.52 9.79 -6.22
CA GLY A 40 0.81 10.25 -6.61
C GLY A 40 1.10 9.96 -8.09
N GLU A 41 2.12 10.61 -8.63
CA GLU A 41 2.55 10.44 -10.01
C GLU A 41 3.03 9.02 -10.32
N SER A 42 3.07 8.66 -11.60
CA SER A 42 3.63 7.38 -12.03
C SER A 42 5.10 7.25 -11.62
N GLY A 43 5.54 6.06 -11.23
CA GLY A 43 6.94 5.81 -10.82
C GLY A 43 7.35 6.30 -9.43
N THR A 44 6.45 6.91 -8.64
CA THR A 44 6.78 7.44 -7.29
C THR A 44 6.85 6.38 -6.17
N GLY A 45 6.72 5.09 -6.51
CA GLY A 45 6.81 4.00 -5.53
C GLY A 45 5.55 3.80 -4.67
N LYS A 46 4.37 4.19 -5.18
CA LYS A 46 3.08 4.06 -4.48
C LYS A 46 2.80 2.65 -3.97
N GLU A 47 3.32 1.62 -4.65
CA GLU A 47 3.13 0.20 -4.32
C GLU A 47 3.71 -0.21 -2.96
N VAL A 48 4.61 0.60 -2.39
CA VAL A 48 5.18 0.33 -1.06
C VAL A 48 4.21 0.74 0.05
N MET A 49 3.43 1.80 -0.16
CA MET A 49 2.58 2.37 0.89
C MET A 49 1.47 1.41 1.38
N PRO A 50 0.73 0.69 0.52
CA PRO A 50 -0.26 -0.29 0.97
C PRO A 50 0.39 -1.46 1.74
N LYS A 51 1.62 -1.86 1.37
CA LYS A 51 2.37 -2.89 2.10
C LYS A 51 2.73 -2.46 3.52
N ILE A 52 3.11 -1.19 3.71
CA ILE A 52 3.33 -0.60 5.04
C ILE A 52 2.04 -0.65 5.85
N ILE A 53 0.92 -0.20 5.27
CA ILE A 53 -0.39 -0.17 5.93
C ILE A 53 -0.79 -1.58 6.37
N HIS A 54 -0.75 -2.57 5.47
CA HIS A 54 -1.09 -3.96 5.79
C HIS A 54 -0.24 -4.52 6.94
N GLN A 55 1.08 -4.39 6.84
CA GLN A 55 2.03 -4.94 7.82
C GLN A 55 1.99 -4.26 9.20
N LEU A 56 1.48 -3.04 9.28
CA LEU A 56 1.30 -2.31 10.53
C LEU A 56 -0.14 -2.38 11.07
N SER A 57 -1.05 -3.00 10.33
CA SER A 57 -2.46 -3.18 10.73
C SER A 57 -2.65 -4.35 11.70
N SER A 58 -3.86 -4.43 12.27
CA SER A 58 -4.36 -5.62 12.99
C SER A 58 -4.41 -6.86 12.09
N ARG A 59 -4.53 -6.67 10.77
CA ARG A 59 -4.70 -7.71 9.75
C ARG A 59 -3.39 -8.20 9.14
N LYS A 60 -2.23 -7.81 9.69
CA LYS A 60 -0.88 -8.15 9.17
C LYS A 60 -0.58 -9.64 8.94
N HIS A 61 -1.32 -10.53 9.61
CA HIS A 61 -1.19 -11.99 9.46
C HIS A 61 -2.17 -12.58 8.44
N GLY A 62 -3.12 -11.78 7.94
CA GLY A 62 -3.98 -12.16 6.84
C GLY A 62 -3.31 -12.01 5.48
N GLU A 63 -3.96 -12.56 4.46
CA GLU A 63 -3.49 -12.47 3.09
C GLU A 63 -3.45 -11.02 2.61
N TYR A 64 -2.43 -10.71 1.82
CA TYR A 64 -2.28 -9.44 1.13
C TYR A 64 -2.31 -9.72 -0.37
N ILE A 65 -3.39 -9.31 -1.01
CA ILE A 65 -3.61 -9.51 -2.45
C ILE A 65 -3.50 -8.14 -3.11
N ALA A 66 -2.48 -7.98 -3.97
CA ALA A 66 -2.30 -6.76 -4.76
C ALA A 66 -2.78 -7.01 -6.19
N VAL A 67 -3.67 -6.14 -6.66
CA VAL A 67 -4.20 -6.20 -8.03
C VAL A 67 -3.79 -4.95 -8.78
N ASN A 68 -3.16 -5.12 -9.95
CA ASN A 68 -2.83 -4.03 -10.85
C ASN A 68 -3.87 -3.94 -11.97
N CYS A 69 -4.86 -3.06 -11.82
CA CYS A 69 -5.93 -2.91 -12.81
C CYS A 69 -5.43 -2.48 -14.20
N GLY A 70 -4.27 -1.81 -14.29
CA GLY A 70 -3.68 -1.41 -15.57
C GLY A 70 -3.04 -2.56 -16.34
N ALA A 71 -2.84 -3.72 -15.71
CA ALA A 71 -2.34 -4.93 -16.34
C ALA A 71 -3.46 -5.91 -16.75
N ILE A 72 -4.72 -5.63 -16.37
CA ILE A 72 -5.87 -6.48 -16.68
C ILE A 72 -6.50 -6.04 -18.00
N PRO A 73 -6.72 -6.95 -18.97
CA PRO A 73 -7.38 -6.63 -20.22
C PRO A 73 -8.80 -6.09 -20.03
N GLU A 74 -9.17 -5.09 -20.84
CA GLU A 74 -10.54 -4.57 -20.87
C GLU A 74 -11.55 -5.71 -21.14
N GLY A 75 -12.63 -5.73 -20.36
CA GLY A 75 -13.68 -6.77 -20.46
C GLY A 75 -13.47 -8.00 -19.58
N THR A 76 -12.31 -8.17 -18.93
CA THR A 76 -12.04 -9.31 -18.01
C THR A 76 -11.89 -8.91 -16.54
N ILE A 77 -12.05 -7.63 -16.22
CA ILE A 77 -11.85 -7.11 -14.86
C ILE A 77 -12.79 -7.74 -13.85
N ASP A 78 -14.06 -7.94 -14.23
CA ASP A 78 -15.07 -8.52 -13.34
C ASP A 78 -14.78 -10.00 -13.10
N SER A 79 -14.32 -10.71 -14.12
CA SER A 79 -13.87 -12.11 -14.09
C SER A 79 -12.77 -12.33 -13.07
N GLU A 80 -11.74 -11.50 -13.14
CA GLU A 80 -10.53 -11.65 -12.33
C GLU A 80 -10.76 -11.22 -10.88
N LEU A 81 -11.60 -10.20 -10.64
CA LEU A 81 -11.87 -9.70 -9.30
C LEU A 81 -12.91 -10.51 -8.54
N PHE A 82 -13.93 -11.02 -9.24
CA PHE A 82 -15.10 -11.65 -8.60
C PHE A 82 -15.27 -13.13 -8.95
N GLY A 83 -14.48 -13.64 -9.90
CA GLY A 83 -14.63 -15.00 -10.42
C GLY A 83 -15.76 -15.14 -11.43
N HIS A 84 -15.73 -16.24 -12.16
CA HIS A 84 -16.78 -16.70 -13.07
C HIS A 84 -17.01 -18.19 -12.83
N GLU A 85 -18.21 -18.70 -13.15
CA GLU A 85 -18.47 -20.14 -13.27
C GLU A 85 -17.99 -20.69 -14.62
#